data_AF-A0A1H0VA03-F1
#
_entry.id   AF-A0A1H0VA03-F1
#
_cell.length_a   1.000
_cell.length_b   1.000
_cell.length_c   1.000
_cell.angle_alpha   90.00
_cell.angle_beta   90.00
_cell.angle_gamma   90.00
#
_symmetry.space_group_name_H-M   'P 1'
#
loop_
_entity.id
_entity.type
_entity.pdbx_description
1 polymer ?
#
loop_
_entity_poly.entity_id
_entity_poly.type
_entity_poly.pdbx_seq_one_letter_code
_entity_poly.pdbx_strand_id
1 'polypeptide(L)'
;MTSTTTAESLRPQRNIPADIARSWLLVNAMKPELFDQSAVSRADAIILDIEDAVDPSQKDAARDNVVNWLIAGGSAWVRINDATSRFWADDLAGLRGTPGLLGVMLAKTESADQVTESFHRMDGKTPVIPLVESAVGIEEANNIAKAQGAFRL
;
A
#
# COMPACT_ATOMS: atom_id res chain seq x y z
N MET A 1 44.33 -11.63 -0.06
CA MET A 1 43.34 -12.47 0.64
C MET A 1 43.11 -11.86 2.00
N THR A 2 42.07 -11.05 2.13
CA THR A 2 41.55 -10.58 3.42
C THR A 2 40.05 -10.56 3.30
N SER A 3 39.46 -11.71 3.60
CA SER A 3 38.03 -11.87 3.83
C SER A 3 37.62 -10.95 4.97
N THR A 4 36.68 -10.04 4.69
CA THR A 4 35.93 -9.35 5.74
C THR A 4 34.48 -9.77 5.61
N THR A 5 34.19 -10.96 6.14
CA THR A 5 32.84 -11.34 6.51
C THR A 5 32.47 -10.48 7.72
N THR A 6 31.66 -9.45 7.53
CA THR A 6 30.73 -9.04 8.60
C THR A 6 29.37 -9.49 8.13
N ALA A 7 28.93 -10.61 8.72
CA ALA A 7 27.55 -11.00 8.71
C ALA A 7 26.74 -9.83 9.30
N GLU A 8 26.14 -9.01 8.44
CA GLU A 8 24.83 -8.46 8.77
C GLU A 8 23.91 -9.66 8.94
N SER A 9 23.94 -10.20 10.16
CA SER A 9 23.01 -11.20 10.66
C SER A 9 21.62 -10.78 10.18
N LEU A 10 21.10 -11.51 9.18
CA LEU A 10 19.72 -11.44 8.72
C LEU A 10 18.85 -11.44 9.97
N ARG A 11 18.37 -10.25 10.35
CA ARG A 11 17.49 -10.14 11.51
C ARG A 11 16.25 -10.96 11.16
N PRO A 12 15.73 -11.78 12.08
CA PRO A 12 14.48 -12.48 11.82
C PRO A 12 13.44 -11.44 11.42
N GLN A 13 12.77 -11.71 10.29
CA GLN A 13 11.71 -10.87 9.76
C GLN A 13 10.71 -10.59 10.88
N ARG A 14 10.61 -9.33 11.29
CA ARG A 14 9.66 -8.92 12.32
C ARG A 14 8.33 -8.72 11.64
N ASN A 15 7.44 -9.70 11.78
CA ASN A 15 6.05 -9.52 11.41
C ASN A 15 5.37 -8.65 12.47
N ILE A 16 5.43 -7.32 12.32
CA ILE A 16 4.74 -6.37 13.18
C ILE A 16 3.32 -6.18 12.64
N PRO A 17 2.27 -6.47 13.42
CA PRO A 17 0.91 -6.19 13.02
C PRO A 17 0.72 -4.72 12.63
N ALA A 18 -0.01 -4.46 11.55
CA ALA A 18 -0.13 -3.13 10.97
C ALA A 18 -0.84 -2.11 11.88
N ASP A 19 -1.64 -2.56 12.84
CA ASP A 19 -2.34 -1.74 13.84
C ASP A 19 -1.37 -1.12 14.87
N ILE A 20 -0.24 -1.78 15.14
CA ILE A 20 0.81 -1.28 16.04
C ILE A 20 2.11 -0.89 15.32
N ALA A 21 2.14 -0.95 13.99
CA ALA A 21 3.30 -0.53 13.20
C ALA A 21 3.60 0.96 13.45
N ARG A 22 4.87 1.32 13.64
CA ARG A 22 5.31 2.69 13.98
C ARG A 22 5.92 3.42 12.79
N SER A 23 6.40 2.68 11.79
CA SER A 23 7.06 3.22 10.61
C SER A 23 6.58 2.50 9.35
N TRP A 24 6.27 3.31 8.34
CA TRP A 24 5.75 2.86 7.05
C TRP A 24 6.65 3.45 5.96
N LEU A 25 7.37 2.59 5.25
CA LEU A 25 8.28 3.02 4.19
C LEU A 25 7.53 3.01 2.85
N LEU A 26 7.36 4.18 2.24
CA LEU A 26 6.84 4.30 0.88
C LEU A 26 7.95 3.98 -0.13
N VAL A 27 7.63 3.14 -1.11
CA VAL A 27 8.55 2.66 -2.13
C VAL A 27 7.89 2.84 -3.50
N ASN A 28 8.54 3.57 -4.40
CA ASN A 28 8.03 3.79 -5.75
C ASN A 28 7.87 2.46 -6.50
N ALA A 29 6.66 2.16 -6.99
CA ALA A 29 6.36 0.90 -7.67
C ALA A 29 7.03 0.74 -9.06
N MET A 30 7.61 1.80 -9.61
CA MET A 30 8.46 1.75 -10.81
C MET A 30 9.90 1.32 -10.53
N LYS A 31 10.25 1.07 -9.26
CA LYS A 31 11.58 0.61 -8.83
C LYS A 31 11.51 -0.77 -8.16
N PRO A 32 11.07 -1.83 -8.88
CA PRO A 32 10.90 -3.16 -8.32
C PRO A 32 12.18 -3.75 -7.72
N GLU A 33 13.36 -3.29 -8.18
CA GLU A 33 14.66 -3.65 -7.61
C GLU A 33 14.82 -3.25 -6.13
N LEU A 34 13.99 -2.35 -5.62
CA LEU A 34 14.00 -1.90 -4.22
C LEU A 34 13.06 -2.70 -3.31
N PHE A 35 12.16 -3.52 -3.86
CA PHE A 35 11.08 -4.14 -3.07
C PHE A 35 11.62 -5.12 -2.03
N ASP A 36 12.50 -6.05 -2.42
CA ASP A 36 13.08 -7.04 -1.52
C ASP A 36 13.89 -6.38 -0.40
N GLN A 37 14.71 -5.38 -0.76
CA GLN A 37 15.49 -4.62 0.22
C GLN A 37 14.59 -3.86 1.20
N SER A 38 13.49 -3.29 0.70
CA SER A 38 12.52 -2.56 1.54
C SER A 38 11.77 -3.50 2.48
N ALA A 39 11.38 -4.69 2.00
CA ALA A 39 10.67 -5.70 2.77
C ALA A 39 11.52 -6.31 3.90
N VAL A 40 12.85 -6.24 3.81
CA VAL A 40 13.77 -6.69 4.88
C VAL A 40 14.35 -5.52 5.69
N SER A 41 13.84 -4.30 5.47
CA SER A 41 14.33 -3.09 6.14
C SER A 41 13.92 -3.02 7.62
N ARG A 42 14.27 -1.91 8.29
CA ARG A 42 13.84 -1.65 9.67
C ARG A 42 12.45 -1.01 9.77
N ALA A 43 11.77 -0.76 8.66
CA ALA A 43 10.40 -0.28 8.67
C ALA A 43 9.47 -1.38 9.21
N ASP A 44 8.47 -1.01 10.00
CA ASP A 44 7.49 -1.98 10.51
C ASP A 44 6.53 -2.44 9.39
N ALA A 45 6.29 -1.59 8.39
CA ALA A 45 5.54 -1.90 7.17
C ALA A 45 6.15 -1.21 5.94
N ILE A 46 5.89 -1.76 4.75
CA ILE A 46 6.18 -1.10 3.48
C ILE A 46 4.89 -0.83 2.70
N ILE A 47 4.89 0.27 1.96
CA ILE A 47 3.83 0.66 1.04
C ILE A 47 4.45 0.76 -0.35
N LEU A 48 3.99 -0.06 -1.28
CA LEU A 48 4.34 0.09 -2.69
C LEU A 48 3.43 1.13 -3.31
N ASP A 49 4.01 2.18 -3.88
CA ASP A 49 3.29 3.37 -4.31
C ASP A 49 3.06 3.38 -5.82
N ILE A 50 1.79 3.21 -6.22
CA ILE A 50 1.35 3.32 -7.63
C ILE A 50 0.64 4.67 -7.91
N GLU A 51 0.70 5.62 -6.97
CA GLU A 51 0.06 6.93 -7.01
C GLU A 51 1.09 8.01 -7.42
N ASP A 52 1.31 9.07 -6.64
CA ASP A 52 2.05 10.28 -7.05
C ASP A 52 3.52 10.04 -7.41
N ALA A 53 4.13 8.94 -6.94
CA ALA A 53 5.49 8.58 -7.34
C ALA A 53 5.58 8.03 -8.77
N VAL A 54 4.46 7.83 -9.46
CA VAL A 54 4.38 7.17 -10.76
C VAL A 54 3.78 8.10 -11.82
N ASP A 55 4.49 8.26 -12.93
CA ASP A 55 3.99 8.98 -14.10
C ASP A 55 2.66 8.37 -14.60
N PRO A 56 1.65 9.17 -14.98
CA PRO A 56 0.36 8.65 -15.45
C PRO A 56 0.44 7.63 -16.60
N SER A 57 1.46 7.71 -17.47
CA SER A 57 1.67 6.75 -18.56
C SER A 57 2.23 5.41 -18.09
N GLN A 58 2.71 5.33 -16.85
CA GLN A 58 3.36 4.14 -16.26
C GLN A 58 2.53 3.48 -15.17
N LYS A 59 1.27 3.92 -14.95
CA LYS A 59 0.39 3.39 -13.90
C LYS A 59 0.15 1.88 -14.03
N ASP A 60 -0.08 1.42 -15.25
CA ASP A 60 -0.28 -0.01 -15.51
C ASP A 60 1.00 -0.82 -15.23
N ALA A 61 2.15 -0.34 -15.70
CA ALA A 61 3.44 -0.98 -15.43
C ALA A 61 3.78 -1.03 -13.93
N ALA A 62 3.48 0.04 -13.19
CA ALA A 62 3.66 0.09 -11.74
C ALA A 62 2.76 -0.93 -11.01
N ARG A 63 1.50 -1.07 -11.44
CA ARG A 63 0.57 -2.09 -10.93
C ARG A 63 1.10 -3.49 -11.22
N ASP A 64 1.57 -3.74 -12.43
CA ASP A 64 2.12 -5.03 -12.84
C ASP A 64 3.36 -5.41 -12.02
N ASN A 65 4.28 -4.46 -11.77
CA ASN A 65 5.44 -4.68 -10.91
C ASN A 65 5.03 -5.13 -9.50
N VAL A 66 4.03 -4.46 -8.90
CA VAL A 66 3.51 -4.79 -7.58
C VAL A 66 2.89 -6.18 -7.57
N VAL A 67 1.98 -6.47 -8.51
CA VAL A 67 1.30 -7.77 -8.59
C VAL A 67 2.29 -8.91 -8.79
N ASN A 68 3.25 -8.75 -9.71
CA ASN A 68 4.26 -9.77 -9.97
C ASN A 68 5.11 -10.07 -8.73
N TRP A 69 5.54 -9.05 -7.99
CA TRP A 69 6.32 -9.23 -6.78
C TRP A 69 5.51 -9.87 -5.63
N LEU A 70 4.26 -9.46 -5.46
CA LEU A 70 3.36 -10.03 -4.46
C LEU A 70 3.08 -11.53 -4.73
N ILE A 71 2.79 -11.91 -5.99
CA ILE A 71 2.59 -13.30 -6.39
C ILE A 71 3.87 -14.14 -6.20
N ALA A 72 5.05 -13.53 -6.33
CA ALA A 72 6.34 -14.18 -6.09
C ALA A 72 6.65 -14.43 -4.60
N GLY A 73 5.74 -14.07 -3.69
CA GLY A 73 5.86 -14.29 -2.24
C GLY A 73 6.19 -13.04 -1.43
N GLY A 74 6.24 -11.87 -2.07
CA GLY A 74 6.31 -10.59 -1.39
C GLY A 74 5.03 -10.30 -0.58
N SER A 75 5.13 -9.41 0.40
CA SER A 75 3.98 -8.92 1.14
C SER A 75 4.12 -7.45 1.48
N ALA A 76 3.10 -6.66 1.17
CA ALA A 76 3.12 -5.21 1.33
C ALA A 76 1.70 -4.62 1.39
N TRP A 77 1.64 -3.37 1.84
CA TRP A 77 0.54 -2.48 1.53
C TRP A 77 0.78 -1.81 0.17
N VAL A 78 -0.29 -1.33 -0.46
CA VAL A 78 -0.18 -0.61 -1.75
C VAL A 78 -0.92 0.72 -1.67
N ARG A 79 -0.26 1.83 -2.00
CA ARG A 79 -0.94 3.13 -2.14
C ARG A 79 -1.51 3.24 -3.55
N ILE A 80 -2.83 3.29 -3.63
CA ILE A 80 -3.60 3.34 -4.88
C ILE A 80 -4.04 4.77 -5.19
N ASN A 81 -4.40 5.01 -6.45
CA ASN A 81 -4.88 6.31 -6.91
C ASN A 81 -6.22 6.67 -6.24
N ASP A 82 -6.50 7.97 -6.15
CA ASP A 82 -7.71 8.48 -5.52
C ASP A 82 -8.98 8.05 -6.26
N ALA A 83 -10.09 7.97 -5.54
CA ALA A 83 -11.37 7.45 -6.05
C ALA A 83 -12.01 8.28 -7.18
N THR A 84 -11.54 9.51 -7.42
CA THR A 84 -12.01 10.37 -8.52
C THR A 84 -11.15 10.22 -9.78
N SER A 85 -9.99 9.57 -9.67
CA SER A 85 -9.12 9.30 -10.80
C SER A 85 -9.69 8.22 -11.72
N ARG A 86 -9.27 8.24 -12.99
CA ARG A 86 -9.56 7.16 -13.95
C ARG A 86 -8.87 5.84 -13.62
N PHE A 87 -7.87 5.85 -12.73
CA PHE A 87 -7.00 4.70 -12.45
C PHE A 87 -7.53 3.83 -11.30
N TRP A 88 -8.28 4.41 -10.37
CA TRP A 88 -8.71 3.76 -9.13
C TRP A 88 -9.46 2.44 -9.37
N ALA A 89 -10.35 2.38 -10.36
CA ALA A 89 -11.07 1.15 -10.67
C ALA A 89 -10.14 0.03 -11.13
N ASP A 90 -9.15 0.35 -11.96
CA ASP A 90 -8.18 -0.60 -12.49
C ASP A 90 -7.16 -1.03 -11.41
N ASP A 91 -6.78 -0.11 -10.52
CA ASP A 91 -5.94 -0.41 -9.35
C ASP A 91 -6.58 -1.46 -8.45
N LEU A 92 -7.84 -1.23 -8.06
CA LEU A 92 -8.58 -2.19 -7.23
C LEU A 92 -8.77 -3.51 -7.96
N ALA A 93 -9.15 -3.48 -9.24
CA ALA A 93 -9.35 -4.70 -10.02
C ALA A 93 -8.07 -5.54 -10.16
N GLY A 94 -6.91 -4.90 -10.39
CA GLY A 94 -5.63 -5.59 -10.55
C GLY A 94 -5.01 -6.09 -9.25
N LEU A 95 -5.33 -5.45 -8.12
CA LEU A 95 -4.83 -5.85 -6.80
C LEU A 95 -5.73 -6.86 -6.08
N ARG A 96 -7.02 -6.92 -6.44
CA ARG A 96 -8.00 -7.79 -5.77
C ARG A 96 -7.59 -9.25 -5.82
N GLY A 97 -7.57 -9.89 -4.65
CA GLY A 97 -7.26 -11.30 -4.52
C GLY A 97 -5.79 -11.66 -4.71
N THR A 98 -4.90 -10.68 -4.92
CA THR A 98 -3.47 -10.90 -5.06
C THR A 98 -2.88 -11.41 -3.74
N PRO A 99 -2.23 -12.60 -3.71
CA PRO A 99 -1.56 -13.11 -2.53
C PRO A 99 -0.53 -12.12 -1.99
N GLY A 100 -0.40 -12.01 -0.67
CA GLY A 100 0.59 -11.11 -0.05
C GLY A 100 0.16 -9.65 0.07
N LEU A 101 -0.93 -9.23 -0.59
CA LEU A 101 -1.51 -7.90 -0.38
C LEU A 101 -2.09 -7.79 1.03
N LEU A 102 -1.54 -6.88 1.84
CA LEU A 102 -1.98 -6.67 3.23
C LEU A 102 -3.16 -5.73 3.36
N GLY A 103 -3.29 -4.81 2.40
CA GLY A 103 -4.26 -3.73 2.41
C GLY A 103 -3.91 -2.66 1.39
N VAL A 104 -4.82 -1.73 1.18
CA VAL A 104 -4.58 -0.56 0.30
C VAL A 104 -4.60 0.73 1.11
N MET A 105 -3.80 1.70 0.70
CA MET A 105 -3.89 3.08 1.15
C MET A 105 -4.54 3.90 0.03
N LEU A 106 -5.72 4.46 0.30
CA LEU A 106 -6.47 5.26 -0.67
C LEU A 106 -6.02 6.72 -0.59
N ALA A 107 -5.39 7.22 -1.66
CA ALA A 107 -5.02 8.63 -1.77
C ALA A 107 -6.26 9.54 -1.75
N LYS A 108 -6.06 10.77 -1.28
CA LYS A 108 -7.02 11.87 -1.29
C LYS A 108 -8.42 11.44 -0.87
N THR A 109 -8.53 10.79 0.30
CA THR A 109 -9.83 10.36 0.81
C THR A 109 -10.60 11.58 1.35
N GLU A 110 -11.77 11.83 0.77
CA GLU A 110 -12.64 12.98 1.04
C GLU A 110 -14.05 12.57 1.47
N SER A 111 -14.41 11.28 1.44
CA SER A 111 -15.70 10.80 1.98
C SER A 111 -15.65 9.35 2.48
N ALA A 112 -16.59 9.00 3.36
CA ALA A 112 -16.78 7.63 3.85
C ALA A 112 -17.15 6.63 2.73
N ASP A 113 -17.85 7.10 1.70
CA ASP A 113 -18.28 6.28 0.57
C ASP A 113 -17.09 5.82 -0.28
N GLN A 114 -16.07 6.67 -0.44
CA GLN A 114 -14.84 6.29 -1.17
C GLN A 114 -14.12 5.11 -0.50
N VAL A 115 -14.09 5.09 0.83
CA VAL A 115 -13.50 3.98 1.61
C VAL A 115 -14.36 2.73 1.50
N THR A 116 -15.66 2.86 1.74
CA THR A 116 -16.61 1.74 1.74
C THR A 116 -16.68 1.06 0.37
N GLU A 117 -16.74 1.85 -0.70
CA GLU A 117 -16.75 1.35 -2.07
C GLU A 117 -15.42 0.69 -2.45
N SER A 118 -14.28 1.26 -2.03
CA SER A 118 -12.97 0.61 -2.23
C SER A 118 -12.90 -0.74 -1.52
N PHE A 119 -13.41 -0.82 -0.30
CA PHE A 119 -13.49 -2.06 0.48
C PHE A 119 -14.40 -3.11 -0.20
N HIS A 120 -15.59 -2.73 -0.68
CA HIS A 120 -16.50 -3.63 -1.38
C HIS A 120 -15.93 -4.13 -2.70
N ARG A 121 -15.26 -3.27 -3.47
CA ARG A 121 -14.56 -3.66 -4.70
C ARG A 121 -13.45 -4.66 -4.46
N MET A 122 -12.89 -4.68 -3.25
CA MET A 122 -11.89 -5.65 -2.76
C MET A 122 -12.54 -6.81 -1.97
N ASP A 123 -13.70 -7.28 -2.43
CA ASP A 123 -14.47 -8.41 -1.88
C ASP A 123 -14.89 -8.25 -0.41
N GLY A 124 -14.83 -7.03 0.15
CA GLY A 124 -15.13 -6.78 1.55
C GLY A 124 -14.16 -7.48 2.52
N LYS A 125 -12.91 -7.66 2.10
CA LYS A 125 -11.88 -8.34 2.91
C LYS A 125 -10.59 -7.55 3.07
N THR A 126 -10.17 -6.81 2.04
CA THR A 126 -8.92 -6.05 2.08
C THR A 126 -9.11 -4.72 2.80
N PRO A 127 -8.41 -4.46 3.91
CA PRO A 127 -8.55 -3.20 4.66
C PRO A 127 -8.07 -2.01 3.84
N VAL A 128 -8.67 -0.84 4.11
CA VAL A 128 -8.38 0.42 3.44
C VAL A 128 -7.87 1.43 4.46
N ILE A 129 -6.65 1.94 4.28
CA ILE A 129 -6.14 3.11 5.00
C ILE A 129 -6.56 4.36 4.22
N PRO A 130 -7.46 5.20 4.75
CA PRO A 130 -7.79 6.46 4.10
C PRO A 130 -6.70 7.50 4.34
N LEU A 131 -6.12 8.05 3.28
CA LEU A 131 -5.18 9.17 3.38
C LEU A 131 -5.95 10.48 3.39
N VAL A 132 -6.02 11.13 4.56
CA VAL A 132 -6.61 12.47 4.73
C VAL A 132 -5.55 13.52 4.41
N GLU A 133 -5.67 14.15 3.25
CA GLU A 133 -4.67 15.10 2.74
C GLU A 133 -5.28 16.31 1.99
N SER A 134 -6.56 16.57 2.23
CA SER A 134 -7.25 17.75 1.72
C SER A 134 -8.11 18.41 2.80
N ALA A 135 -8.51 19.66 2.57
CA ALA A 135 -9.42 20.37 3.48
C ALA A 135 -10.75 19.62 3.66
N VAL A 136 -11.30 19.05 2.57
CA VAL A 136 -12.53 18.26 2.64
C VAL A 136 -12.31 16.99 3.48
N GLY A 137 -11.20 16.28 3.26
CA GLY A 137 -10.87 15.10 4.05
C GLY A 137 -10.70 15.41 5.55
N ILE A 138 -10.16 16.59 5.90
CA ILE A 138 -10.04 17.02 7.30
C ILE A 138 -11.41 17.22 7.94
N GLU A 139 -12.33 17.93 7.26
CA GLU A 139 -13.70 18.15 7.77
C GLU A 139 -14.49 16.84 7.86
N GLU A 140 -14.28 15.91 6.92
CA GLU A 140 -14.97 14.62 6.86
C GLU A 140 -14.29 13.50 7.66
N ALA A 141 -13.19 13.79 8.37
CA ALA A 141 -12.33 12.77 9.01
C ALA A 141 -13.11 11.82 9.95
N ASN A 142 -14.08 12.34 10.71
CA ASN A 142 -14.92 11.50 11.60
C ASN A 142 -15.83 10.53 10.83
N ASN A 143 -16.33 10.93 9.66
CA ASN A 143 -17.18 10.07 8.84
C ASN A 143 -16.32 9.04 8.10
N ILE A 144 -15.20 9.48 7.52
CA ILE A 144 -14.18 8.60 6.94
C ILE A 144 -13.74 7.55 7.96
N ALA A 145 -13.56 7.94 9.22
CA ALA A 145 -13.12 7.02 10.26
C ALA A 145 -14.12 5.93 10.65
N LYS A 146 -15.42 6.15 10.38
CA LYS A 146 -16.50 5.20 10.65
C LYS A 146 -16.86 4.36 9.43
N ALA A 147 -16.25 4.63 8.28
CA ALA A 147 -16.53 3.91 7.06
C ALA A 147 -16.23 2.42 7.19
N GLN A 148 -17.03 1.60 6.52
CA GLN A 148 -16.79 0.17 6.51
C GLN A 148 -15.47 -0.13 5.77
N GLY A 149 -14.61 -0.95 6.40
CA GLY A 149 -13.31 -1.31 5.83
C GLY A 149 -12.18 -0.33 6.13
N ALA A 150 -12.49 0.81 6.77
CA ALA A 150 -11.47 1.74 7.25
C ALA A 150 -10.51 1.05 8.23
N PHE A 151 -9.22 1.26 8.05
CA PHE A 151 -8.16 0.73 8.89
C PHE A 151 -7.23 1.86 9.35
N ARG A 152 -6.89 1.84 10.64
CA ARG A 152 -5.89 2.68 11.30
C ARG A 152 -6.08 4.19 11.08
N LEU A 153 -6.79 4.80 12.04
CA LEU A 153 -7.11 6.23 12.15
C LEU A 153 -6.75 6.77 13.52
#